data_AF-A0A2E8Y2C5-F1
#
_entry.id   AF-A0A2E8Y2C5-F1
#
_cell.length_a   1.000
_cell.length_b   1.000
_cell.length_c   1.000
_cell.angle_alpha   90.00
_cell.angle_beta   90.00
_cell.angle_gamma   90.00
#
_symmetry.space_group_name_H-M   'P 1'
#
loop_
_entity.id
_entity.type
_entity.pdbx_description
1 polymer ?
#
loop_
_entity_poly.entity_id
_entity_poly.type
_entity_poly.pdbx_seq_one_letter_code
_entity_poly.pdbx_strand_id
1 'polypeptide(L)' 'MPSLEEYGVTVIGAWVDPPGHDFFFVVETDRYDDLVEGLRPILSTGIATIQPVGDLQAQVAKRMAEAN' A
#
# COMPACT_ATOMS: atom_id res chain seq x y z
N MET A 1 -18.37 5.82 -7.04
CA MET A 1 -17.28 4.81 -7.09
C MET A 1 -17.45 3.96 -5.84
N PRO A 2 -17.25 2.64 -5.91
CA PRO A 2 -17.23 1.78 -4.72
C PRO A 2 -16.18 2.31 -3.74
N SER A 3 -16.36 2.09 -2.43
CA SER A 3 -15.29 2.40 -1.49
C SER A 3 -14.08 1.49 -1.70
N LEU A 4 -12.90 1.88 -1.23
CA LEU A 4 -11.72 1.00 -1.28
C LEU A 4 -11.93 -0.30 -0.47
N GLU A 5 -12.73 -0.21 0.59
CA GLU A 5 -13.08 -1.37 1.43
C GLU A 5 -13.90 -2.41 0.65
N GLU A 6 -14.74 -1.99 -0.31
CA GLU A 6 -15.48 -2.90 -1.20
C GLU A 6 -14.55 -3.72 -2.11
N TYR A 7 -13.32 -3.24 -2.33
CA TYR A 7 -12.26 -3.97 -3.04
C TYR A 7 -11.33 -4.74 -2.10
N GLY A 8 -11.60 -4.81 -0.79
CA GLY A 8 -10.68 -5.46 0.15
C GLY A 8 -9.37 -4.69 0.35
N VAL A 9 -9.42 -3.36 0.21
CA VAL A 9 -8.30 -2.46 0.48
C VAL A 9 -8.63 -1.61 1.69
N THR A 10 -7.84 -1.77 2.76
CA THR A 10 -7.93 -0.96 3.97
C THR A 10 -6.88 0.14 3.93
N VAL A 11 -7.27 1.39 4.12
CA VAL A 11 -6.31 2.50 4.21
C VAL A 11 -5.84 2.65 5.66
N ILE A 12 -4.55 2.40 5.89
CA ILE A 12 -3.91 2.53 7.20
C ILE A 12 -3.48 3.97 7.45
N GLY A 13 -3.05 4.68 6.40
CA GLY A 13 -2.66 6.07 6.47
C GLY A 13 -2.61 6.73 5.09
N ALA A 14 -2.87 8.04 5.07
CA ALA A 14 -2.83 8.85 3.87
C ALA A 14 -2.22 10.22 4.16
N TRP A 15 -1.30 10.66 3.30
CA TRP A 15 -0.67 11.96 3.34
C TRP A 15 -0.62 12.56 1.93
N VAL A 16 -0.55 13.88 1.85
CA VAL A 16 -0.51 14.61 0.58
C VAL A 16 0.52 15.73 0.64
N ASP A 17 1.22 15.94 -0.46
CA ASP A 17 1.98 17.15 -0.73
C ASP A 17 1.24 18.00 -1.78
N PRO A 18 0.42 19.00 -1.37
CA PRO A 18 -0.43 19.73 -2.30
C PRO A 18 0.32 20.48 -3.41
N PRO A 19 1.47 21.15 -3.16
CA PRO A 19 2.27 21.78 -4.22
C PRO A 19 2.85 20.79 -5.24
N GLY A 20 3.35 19.63 -4.80
CA GLY A 20 3.91 18.59 -5.66
C GLY A 20 2.85 17.74 -6.36
N HIS A 21 1.61 17.78 -5.88
CA HIS A 21 0.52 16.88 -6.27
C HIS A 21 0.85 15.40 -6.01
N ASP A 22 1.68 15.12 -5.00
CA ASP A 22 2.06 13.77 -4.61
C ASP A 22 1.16 13.24 -3.50
N PHE A 23 0.78 11.98 -3.63
CA PHE A 23 -0.05 11.26 -2.67
C PHE A 23 0.71 10.06 -2.12
N PHE A 24 0.66 9.90 -0.81
CA PHE A 24 1.31 8.79 -0.10
C PHE A 24 0.24 8.01 0.65
N PHE A 25 0.12 6.73 0.32
CA PHE A 25 -0.83 5.84 0.97
C PHE A 25 -0.09 4.66 1.58
N VAL A 26 -0.47 4.29 2.80
CA VAL A 26 -0.18 2.99 3.36
C VAL A 26 -1.50 2.23 3.43
N VAL A 27 -1.53 1.08 2.78
CA VAL A 27 -2.74 0.27 2.63
C VAL A 27 -2.45 -1.18 2.96
N GLU A 28 -3.45 -1.87 3.46
CA GLU A 28 -3.44 -3.30 3.71
C GLU A 28 -4.43 -3.97 2.75
N THR A 29 -3.98 -5.04 2.10
CA THR A 29 -4.78 -5.85 1.18
C THR A 29 -4.19 -7.24 1.05
N ASP A 30 -5.04 -8.22 0.75
CA ASP A 30 -4.63 -9.61 0.53
C ASP A 30 -4.12 -9.86 -0.90
N ARG A 31 -4.48 -9.01 -1.87
CA ARG A 31 -4.14 -9.21 -3.29
C ARG A 31 -3.71 -7.91 -3.98
N TYR A 32 -2.69 -8.01 -4.83
CA TYR A 32 -2.23 -6.88 -5.62
C TYR A 32 -3.28 -6.39 -6.64
N ASP A 33 -4.04 -7.30 -7.25
CA ASP A 33 -5.06 -6.93 -8.25
C ASP A 33 -6.15 -6.03 -7.63
N ASP A 34 -6.52 -6.34 -6.39
CA ASP A 34 -7.53 -5.61 -5.62
C ASP A 34 -7.08 -4.18 -5.32
N LEU A 35 -5.79 -3.99 -4.99
CA LEU A 35 -5.16 -2.67 -4.87
C LEU A 35 -5.25 -1.89 -6.19
N VAL A 36 -4.90 -2.52 -7.31
CA VAL A 36 -4.87 -1.86 -8.62
C VAL A 36 -6.27 -1.46 -9.08
N GLU A 37 -7.26 -2.33 -8.90
CA GLU A 37 -8.65 -2.04 -9.25
C GLU A 37 -9.26 -0.97 -8.33
N GLY A 38 -9.01 -1.06 -7.02
CA GLY A 38 -9.48 -0.08 -6.04
C GLY A 38 -8.92 1.32 -6.29
N LEU A 39 -7.64 1.43 -6.64
CA LEU A 39 -6.97 2.72 -6.89
C LEU A 39 -6.89 3.11 -8.37
N ARG A 40 -7.53 2.34 -9.27
CA ARG A 40 -7.47 2.54 -10.73
C ARG A 40 -7.66 3.99 -11.17
N PRO A 41 -8.60 4.78 -10.61
CA PRO A 41 -8.78 6.18 -11.02
C PRO A 41 -7.49 7.00 -10.86
N ILE A 42 -6.80 6.87 -9.73
CA ILE A 42 -5.59 7.63 -9.42
C ILE A 42 -4.39 7.05 -10.19
N LEU A 43 -4.26 5.72 -10.18
CA LEU A 43 -3.18 5.00 -10.87
C LEU A 43 -3.20 5.24 -12.39
N SER A 44 -4.38 5.40 -12.99
CA SER A 44 -4.51 5.67 -14.43
C SER A 44 -4.16 7.09 -14.83
N THR A 45 -4.15 8.04 -13.89
CA THR A 45 -3.92 9.47 -14.15
C THR A 45 -2.50 9.93 -13.82
N GLY A 46 -1.73 9.12 -13.11
CA GLY A 46 -0.40 9.49 -12.62
C GLY A 46 0.63 8.37 -12.78
N ILE A 47 1.77 8.53 -12.12
CA ILE A 47 2.79 7.50 -11.98
C ILE A 47 2.76 7.01 -10.54
N ALA A 48 2.67 5.70 -10.37
CA ALA A 48 2.64 5.09 -9.05
C ALA A 48 3.86 4.21 -8.82
N THR A 49 4.47 4.36 -7.65
CA THR A 49 5.45 3.41 -7.11
C THR A 49 4.76 2.58 -6.04
N ILE A 50 4.61 1.28 -6.26
CA ILE A 50 4.02 0.35 -5.30
C ILE A 50 5.14 -0.49 -4.71
N GLN A 51 5.34 -0.39 -3.40
CA GLN A 51 6.34 -1.15 -2.67
C GLN A 51 5.66 -2.00 -1.59
N PRO A 52 5.86 -3.33 -1.59
CA PRO A 52 5.40 -4.18 -0.50
C PRO A 52 6.07 -3.78 0.81
N VAL A 53 5.27 -3.59 1.85
CA VAL A 53 5.75 -3.34 3.21
C VAL A 53 5.52 -4.62 4.02
N GLY A 54 6.61 -5.20 4.52
CA GLY A 54 6.56 -6.39 5.37
C GLY A 54 6.49 -6.03 6.85
N ASP A 55 6.08 -7.00 7.66
CA ASP A 55 6.10 -6.87 9.12
C ASP A 55 7.55 -6.82 9.63
N LEU A 56 7.90 -5.70 10.28
CA LEU A 56 9.25 -5.48 10.81
C LEU A 56 9.62 -6.51 11.89
N GLN A 57 8.68 -6.87 12.76
CA GLN A 57 8.92 -7.83 13.83
C GLN A 57 9.21 -9.23 13.26
N ALA A 58 8.46 -9.66 12.26
CA ALA A 58 8.68 -10.92 11.55
C ALA A 58 10.05 -10.92 10.83
N GLN A 59 10.42 -9.80 10.19
CA GLN A 59 11.71 -9.65 9.54
C GLN A 59 12.87 -9.73 10.54
N VAL A 60 12.75 -9.08 11.71
CA VAL A 60 13.76 -9.15 12.77
C VAL A 60 13.84 -10.56 13.33
N ALA A 61 12.72 -11.22 13.62
CA ALA A 61 12.69 -12.58 14.14
C ALA A 61 13.37 -13.58 13.18
N LYS A 62 13.09 -13.47 11.87
CA LYS A 62 13.77 -14.27 10.83
C LYS A 62 15.28 -14.09 10.87
N ARG A 63 15.75 -12.84 10.93
CA ARG A 63 17.19 -12.52 10.95
C ARG A 63 17.89 -13.05 12.20
N MET A 64 17.22 -13.03 13.35
CA MET A 64 17.76 -13.59 14.59
C MET A 64 17.82 -15.12 14.54
N ALA A 65 16.85 -15.79 13.89
CA ALA A 65 16.86 -17.23 13.71
C ALA A 65 17.94 -17.73 12.75
N GLU A 66 18.26 -16.96 11.70
CA GLU A 66 19.32 -17.26 10.73
C GLU A 66 20.74 -17.04 11.29
N ALA A 67 20.88 -16.30 12.40
CA ALA A 67 22.16 -15.99 13.03
C ALA A 67 22.60 -17.00 14.11
N ASN A 68 21.74 -17.97 14.46
CA ASN A 68 21.99 -19.06 15.40
C ASN A 68 22.23 -20.39 14.68
#